data_AF-A0A4Y7PF93-F1
#
_entry.id   AF-A0A4Y7PF93-F1
#
_cell.length_a   1.000
_cell.length_b   1.000
_cell.length_c   1.000
_cell.angle_alpha   90.00
_cell.angle_beta   90.00
_cell.angle_gamma   90.00
#
_symmetry.space_group_name_H-M   'P 1'
#
loop_
_entity.id
_entity.type
_entity.pdbx_description
1 polymer ?
#
loop_
_entity_poly.entity_id
_entity_poly.type
_entity_poly.pdbx_seq_one_letter_code
_entity_poly.pdbx_strand_id
1 'polypeptide(L)'
;LSDLSNDELDHLISQLRTEYRRAGITMLDGMLRSLGFRIPRERIRLSLIRIDPVQRVFQRIRIRRRVYSVPGPNSLWHHDGQH
;
A
#
# COMPACT_ATOMS: atom_id res chain seq x y z
N LEU A 1 17.86 11.42 7.83
CA LEU A 1 17.62 10.21 7.03
C LEU A 1 18.17 9.06 7.83
N SER A 2 17.42 7.98 8.03
CA SER A 2 17.93 6.82 8.77
C SER A 2 18.92 6.06 7.89
N ASP A 3 20.10 5.79 8.42
CA ASP A 3 21.14 5.01 7.73
C ASP A 3 20.94 3.53 8.03
N LEU A 4 19.94 2.94 7.35
CA LEU A 4 19.72 1.49 7.35
C LEU A 4 20.42 0.88 6.15
N SER A 5 21.05 -0.28 6.34
CA SER A 5 21.53 -1.09 5.22
C SER A 5 20.36 -1.58 4.36
N ASN A 6 20.66 -2.03 3.15
CA ASN A 6 19.62 -2.61 2.30
C ASN A 6 19.07 -3.91 2.89
N ASP A 7 19.90 -4.73 3.52
CA ASP A 7 19.49 -6.01 4.09
C ASP A 7 18.58 -5.83 5.31
N GLU A 8 18.91 -4.88 6.21
CA GLU A 8 18.04 -4.56 7.35
C GLU A 8 16.69 -4.01 6.89
N LEU A 9 16.70 -3.15 5.86
CA LEU A 9 15.47 -2.62 5.28
C LEU A 9 14.61 -3.72 4.65
N ASP A 10 15.24 -4.65 3.94
CA ASP A 10 14.57 -5.78 3.29
C ASP A 10 13.96 -6.73 4.33
N HIS A 11 14.68 -7.02 5.41
CA HIS A 11 14.16 -7.80 6.54
C HIS A 11 12.96 -7.13 7.20
N LEU A 12 13.05 -5.82 7.48
CA LEU A 12 11.98 -5.09 8.14
C LEU A 12 10.72 -4.99 7.25
N ILE A 13 10.90 -4.72 5.96
CA ILE A 13 9.78 -4.67 5.01
C ILE A 13 9.18 -6.06 4.80
N SER A 14 9.99 -7.13 4.80
CA SER A 14 9.50 -8.51 4.73
C SER A 14 8.61 -8.85 5.93
N GLN A 15 9.03 -8.48 7.14
CA GLN A 15 8.24 -8.67 8.37
C GLN A 15 6.94 -7.84 8.35
N LEU A 16 6.99 -6.58 7.91
CA LEU A 16 5.77 -5.78 7.78
C LEU A 16 4.82 -6.38 6.72
N ARG A 17 5.33 -7.04 5.68
CA ARG A 17 4.48 -7.69 4.67
C ARG A 17 3.86 -9.01 5.13
N THR A 18 4.49 -9.75 6.03
CA THR A 18 3.88 -10.97 6.58
C THR A 18 2.64 -10.62 7.39
N GLU A 19 2.70 -9.54 8.17
CA GLU A 19 1.56 -9.01 8.93
C GLU A 19 0.56 -8.25 8.05
N TYR A 20 1.05 -7.39 7.16
CA TYR A 20 0.23 -6.47 6.35
C TYR A 20 0.37 -6.75 4.85
N ARG A 21 -0.13 -7.90 4.39
CA ARG A 21 0.02 -8.38 3.00
C ARG A 21 -0.44 -7.39 1.91
N ARG A 22 -1.36 -6.49 2.22
CA ARG A 22 -1.92 -5.46 1.32
C ARG A 22 -1.29 -4.07 1.49
N ALA A 23 -0.31 -3.91 2.37
CA ALA A 23 0.37 -2.64 2.58
C ALA A 23 1.16 -2.26 1.32
N GLY A 24 0.66 -1.22 0.64
CA GLY A 24 1.42 -0.56 -0.42
C GLY A 24 2.50 0.35 0.16
N ILE A 25 3.34 0.89 -0.73
CA ILE A 25 4.48 1.74 -0.37
C ILE A 25 4.15 2.92 0.56
N THR A 26 2.96 3.54 0.44
CA THR A 26 2.55 4.64 1.33
C THR A 26 2.25 4.16 2.75
N MET A 27 1.63 2.98 2.91
CA MET A 27 1.41 2.40 4.24
C MET A 27 2.73 2.01 4.88
N LEU A 28 3.64 1.39 4.10
CA LEU A 28 4.97 1.01 4.58
C LEU A 28 5.80 2.22 5.01
N ASP A 29 5.77 3.34 4.26
CA ASP A 29 6.41 4.60 4.68
C ASP A 29 5.84 5.09 6.03
N GLY A 30 4.53 5.04 6.22
CA GLY A 30 3.89 5.39 7.49
C GLY A 30 4.34 4.50 8.65
N MET A 31 4.36 3.18 8.44
CA MET A 31 4.80 2.20 9.44
C MET A 31 6.28 2.39 9.81
N LEU A 32 7.14 2.59 8.82
CA LEU A 32 8.56 2.88 9.02
C LEU A 32 8.74 4.15 9.86
N ARG A 33 7.97 5.20 9.59
CA ARG A 33 7.99 6.44 10.38
C ARG A 33 7.52 6.23 11.81
N SER A 34 6.47 5.42 12.03
CA SER A 34 6.03 5.10 13.40
C SER A 34 7.06 4.30 14.19
N LEU A 35 7.90 3.53 13.51
CA LEU A 35 9.05 2.82 14.09
C LEU A 35 10.30 3.72 14.25
N GLY A 36 10.20 5.02 13.91
CA GLY A 36 11.29 5.99 14.03
C GLY A 36 12.21 6.09 12.80
N PHE A 37 11.94 5.33 11.74
CA PHE A 37 12.76 5.32 10.53
C PHE A 37 12.27 6.34 9.49
N ARG A 38 13.18 7.21 9.03
CA ARG A 38 12.92 8.15 7.92
C ARG A 38 13.73 7.70 6.70
N ILE A 39 13.07 6.92 5.84
CA ILE A 39 13.69 6.28 4.67
C ILE A 39 13.17 6.93 3.38
N PRO A 40 14.02 7.22 2.37
CA PRO A 40 13.55 7.69 1.08
C PRO A 40 12.58 6.70 0.44
N ARG A 41 11.49 7.23 -0.15
CA ARG A 41 10.48 6.42 -0.82
C ARG A 41 11.06 5.51 -1.90
N GLU A 42 12.10 5.96 -2.60
CA GLU A 42 12.77 5.14 -3.62
C GLU A 42 13.50 3.93 -3.00
N ARG A 43 14.10 4.06 -1.81
CA ARG A 43 14.73 2.91 -1.13
C ARG A 43 13.69 1.87 -0.70
N ILE A 44 12.52 2.31 -0.24
CA ILE A 44 11.38 1.42 0.07
C ILE A 44 10.92 0.71 -1.21
N ARG A 45 10.82 1.42 -2.34
CA ARG A 45 10.45 0.83 -3.63
C ARG A 45 11.45 -0.23 -4.09
N LEU A 46 12.74 0.08 -4.02
CA LEU A 46 13.82 -0.84 -4.40
C LEU A 46 13.83 -2.08 -3.49
N SER A 47 13.62 -1.90 -2.19
CA SER A 47 13.46 -3.01 -1.25
C SER A 47 12.29 -3.92 -1.64
N LEU A 48 11.11 -3.35 -1.94
CA LEU A 48 9.95 -4.12 -2.41
C LEU A 48 10.22 -4.93 -3.68
N ILE A 49 11.03 -4.39 -4.60
CA ILE A 49 11.44 -5.10 -5.82
C ILE A 49 12.39 -6.26 -5.49
N ARG A 50 13.35 -6.05 -4.57
CA ARG A 50 14.31 -7.09 -4.16
C ARG A 50 13.63 -8.26 -3.45
N ILE A 51 12.72 -7.97 -2.52
CA ILE A 51 12.04 -9.02 -1.72
C ILE A 51 10.89 -9.71 -2.47
N ASP A 52 10.41 -9.15 -3.58
CA ASP A 52 9.32 -9.71 -4.40
C ASP A 52 9.72 -9.73 -5.88
N PRO A 53 10.55 -10.71 -6.29
CA PRO A 53 11.07 -10.80 -7.66
C PRO A 53 9.97 -11.03 -8.71
N VAL A 54 8.79 -11.50 -8.28
CA VAL A 54 7.62 -11.73 -9.15
C VAL A 54 6.76 -10.47 -9.30
N GLN A 55 7.15 -9.36 -8.65
CA GLN A 55 6.41 -8.10 -8.64
C GLN A 55 4.96 -8.25 -8.15
N ARG A 56 4.65 -9.24 -7.31
CA ARG A 56 3.28 -9.44 -6.79
C ARG A 56 2.82 -8.24 -5.96
N VAL A 57 3.73 -7.54 -5.29
CA VAL A 57 3.43 -6.25 -4.60
C VAL A 57 2.74 -5.25 -5.52
N PHE A 58 3.12 -5.22 -6.80
CA PHE A 58 2.61 -4.27 -7.80
C PHE A 58 1.47 -4.84 -8.64
N GLN A 59 1.18 -6.14 -8.54
CA GLN A 59 -0.08 -6.73 -9.00
C GLN A 59 -1.21 -6.28 -8.06
N ARG A 60 -1.48 -4.98 -8.09
CA ARG A 60 -2.58 -4.34 -7.40
C ARG A 60 -3.87 -5.06 -7.79
N ILE A 61 -4.66 -5.36 -6.77
CA ILE A 61 -6.10 -5.50 -6.79
C ILE A 61 -6.66 -4.73 -7.99
N ARG A 62 -7.11 -5.45 -9.04
CA ARG A 62 -7.86 -4.80 -10.11
C ARG A 62 -9.13 -4.26 -9.47
N ILE A 63 -9.13 -2.96 -9.16
CA ILE A 63 -10.34 -2.28 -8.73
C ILE A 63 -11.25 -2.26 -9.95
N ARG A 64 -12.21 -3.17 -9.96
CA ARG A 64 -13.25 -3.20 -10.98
C ARG A 64 -14.21 -2.05 -10.66
N ARG A 65 -13.96 -0.89 -11.24
CA ARG A 65 -14.84 0.28 -11.11
C ARG A 65 -16.15 -0.03 -11.80
N ARG A 66 -17.26 0.06 -11.06
CA ARG A 66 -18.59 0.04 -11.66
C ARG A 66 -18.81 1.38 -12.34
N VAL A 67 -19.24 1.35 -13.60
CA VAL A 67 -19.67 2.55 -14.32
C VAL A 67 -21.15 2.70 -14.03
N TYR A 68 -21.52 3.83 -13.44
CA TYR A 68 -22.91 4.19 -13.20
C TYR A 68 -23.27 5.36 -14.11
N SER A 69 -24.36 5.23 -14.85
CA SER A 69 -24.98 6.33 -15.57
C SER A 69 -26.10 6.88 -14.70
N VAL A 70 -25.98 8.13 -14.28
CA VAL A 70 -26.94 8.76 -13.38
C VAL A 70 -27.35 10.13 -13.91
N PRO A 71 -28.58 10.62 -13.64
CA PRO A 71 -29.09 11.85 -14.25
C PRO A 71 -28.38 13.14 -13.81
N GLY A 72 -27.62 13.10 -12.70
CA GLY A 72 -26.89 14.25 -12.17
C GLY A 72 -26.04 13.92 -10.93
N PRO A 73 -25.21 14.86 -10.43
CA PRO A 73 -24.41 14.68 -9.21
C PRO A 73 -25.25 14.20 -8.01
N ASN A 74 -24.72 13.32 -7.16
CA ASN A 74 -25.34 12.74 -5.95
C ASN A 74 -26.53 11.76 -6.12
N SER A 75 -26.98 11.49 -7.35
CA SER A 75 -28.09 10.53 -7.58
C SER A 75 -27.75 9.04 -7.39
N LEU A 76 -26.50 8.71 -7.02
CA LEU A 76 -26.07 7.33 -6.75
C LEU A 76 -26.37 6.86 -5.31
N TRP A 77 -26.65 7.79 -4.39
CA TRP A 77 -26.95 7.47 -2.99
C TRP A 77 -28.44 7.15 -2.84
N HIS A 78 -28.80 5.87 -2.90
CA HIS A 78 -30.09 5.40 -2.39
C HIS A 78 -29.87 4.80 -1.00
N HIS A 79 -30.15 5.59 0.03
CA HIS A 79 -30.41 5.04 1.35
C HIS A 79 -31.82 4.46 1.33
N ASP A 80 -31.96 3.17 1.05
CA ASP A 80 -33.17 2.43 1.44
C ASP A 80 -33.09 2.23 2.95
N GLY A 81 -33.51 3.27 3.68
CA GLY A 81 -33.83 3.15 5.09
C GLY A 81 -35.33 2.94 5.19
N GLN A 82 -35.81 1.70 5.35
CA GLN A 82 -37.10 1.44 5.98
C GLN A 82 -37.12 0.08 6.73
N HIS A 83 -37.30 0.22 8.05
CA HIS A 83 -37.96 -0.63 9.08
C HIS A 83 -37.66 -2.13 9.20
#